data_AF-G1NFI1-F1
#
_entry.id   AF-G1NFI1-F1
#
_cell.length_a   1.000
_cell.length_b   1.000
_cell.length_c   1.000
_cell.angle_alpha   90.00
_cell.angle_beta   90.00
_cell.angle_gamma   90.00
#
_symmetry.space_group_name_H-M   'P 1'
#
loop_
_entity.id
_entity.type
_entity.pdbx_description
1 polymer ?
#
loop_
_entity_poly.entity_id
_entity_poly.type
_entity_poly.pdbx_seq_one_letter_code
_entity_poly.pdbx_strand_id
1 'polypeptide(L)'
;MHYQKSLPRLPVPKLEDTIRRYLNAQKPLLNDDQFRKTEELAHQFEKGIGRELHEQLVAQDNQNKHTSYITGPWFDMYLKAREPVVLNFNAFMSFNPDPKSEYNDQLIRATNITVSAVRFMKTFRAGYLEPEVFHLNPEKSDTQLFKKIIRFVPSSLSWFGAYMVNAYPLDMSQYFRLFNSTRLPKLNRDELYTDEKAKHLLVLRKGNFYVFDVIDRDGNMLKPSEIQAHLKYILSDNSPASAFPLGYLSSENRDTWALLRKDLLDNGNEEALQKIDSAVFCLSLDDFPIKDFVHLSHTMLHGDAANRWYDKSFNLIIAKDGTAGVNFEHSWGDGVAVLRFQNEVFKDSTEVPAVNPQSQPASVDSSTAVRKLDFKLNDALKAGITKAKQHFDASVEGLSLNMIQFHEGGKELLKQKKVSPDAVAQLAFQMAFLRQYNQTVATYESCSTAAFKHGRTETIRPASVHTKKCSEAFVREPSKHSTEELQELIVQCSKYHGRLTKEAAMGQGFDRHLFGLRYLALSKGIALPEFYQDQAYARLNYNIISTSTLVSPAVQLGGFGPVVPDGFGVGYQVHDDWIGCNVSSYPTRNGKEFLQCIYKSLEDIFNVLKGKKVGS
;
A
#
# COMPACT_ATOMS: atom_id res chain seq x y z
N MET A 1 -22.89 -3.52 -0.22
CA MET A 1 -22.58 -2.60 -1.34
C MET A 1 -23.67 -1.54 -1.60
N HIS A 2 -24.27 -0.94 -0.56
CA HIS A 2 -25.48 -0.10 -0.69
C HIS A 2 -25.30 1.22 -1.47
N TYR A 3 -24.12 1.85 -1.39
CA TYR A 3 -23.82 3.15 -2.01
C TYR A 3 -23.22 3.07 -3.42
N GLN A 4 -22.79 1.87 -3.86
CA GLN A 4 -21.92 1.71 -5.04
C GLN A 4 -22.55 2.16 -6.37
N LYS A 5 -23.89 2.23 -6.45
CA LYS A 5 -24.63 2.68 -7.65
C LYS A 5 -24.77 4.20 -7.74
N SER A 6 -24.62 4.92 -6.63
CA SER A 6 -24.82 6.38 -6.55
C SER A 6 -23.55 7.15 -6.20
N LEU A 7 -22.39 6.49 -6.14
CA LEU A 7 -21.10 7.15 -6.00
C LEU A 7 -20.90 8.20 -7.11
N PRO A 8 -20.39 9.40 -6.78
CA PRO A 8 -20.12 10.45 -7.76
C PRO A 8 -19.01 10.00 -8.71
N ARG A 9 -19.05 10.48 -9.95
CA ARG A 9 -17.97 10.24 -10.92
C ARG A 9 -16.71 10.99 -10.48
N LEU A 10 -15.54 10.38 -10.67
CA LEU A 10 -14.27 11.06 -10.46
C LEU A 10 -14.15 12.20 -11.49
N PRO A 11 -13.95 13.45 -11.06
CA PRO A 11 -13.85 14.57 -11.99
C PRO A 11 -12.54 14.50 -12.79
N VAL A 12 -12.61 14.94 -14.05
CA VAL A 12 -11.41 15.32 -14.82
C VAL A 12 -11.14 16.81 -14.53
N PRO A 13 -9.97 17.19 -13.98
CA PRO A 13 -9.64 18.59 -13.73
C PRO A 13 -9.61 19.40 -15.02
N LYS A 14 -9.84 20.72 -14.90
CA LYS A 14 -9.57 21.64 -16.01
C LYS A 14 -8.08 21.59 -16.39
N LEU A 15 -7.78 21.69 -17.68
CA LEU A 15 -6.41 21.62 -18.18
C LEU A 15 -5.57 22.80 -17.63
N GLU A 16 -6.14 24.00 -17.57
CA GLU A 16 -5.47 25.21 -17.07
C GLU A 16 -5.09 25.07 -15.58
N ASP A 17 -5.99 24.48 -14.79
CA ASP A 17 -5.73 24.21 -13.37
C ASP A 17 -4.64 23.15 -13.19
N THR A 18 -4.63 22.14 -14.06
CA THR A 18 -3.62 21.06 -14.08
C THR A 18 -2.24 21.61 -14.38
N ILE A 19 -2.12 22.45 -15.41
CA ILE A 19 -0.86 23.09 -15.81
C ILE A 19 -0.37 24.05 -14.73
N ARG A 20 -1.24 24.88 -14.14
CA ARG A 20 -0.88 25.75 -13.02
C ARG A 20 -0.37 24.95 -11.82
N ARG A 21 -1.03 23.85 -11.46
CA ARG A 21 -0.64 22.99 -10.32
C ARG A 21 0.68 22.25 -10.59
N TYR A 22 0.88 21.74 -11.81
CA TYR A 22 2.14 21.16 -12.26
C TYR A 22 3.30 22.15 -12.11
N LEU A 23 3.15 23.38 -12.63
CA LEU A 23 4.16 24.42 -12.51
C LEU A 23 4.42 24.79 -11.04
N ASN A 24 3.39 24.88 -10.19
CA ASN A 24 3.58 25.12 -8.77
C ASN A 24 4.40 24.02 -8.06
N ALA A 25 4.26 22.77 -8.47
CA ALA A 25 5.06 21.65 -7.95
C ALA A 25 6.50 21.63 -8.51
N GLN A 26 6.73 22.21 -9.69
CA GLN A 26 8.07 22.34 -10.28
C GLN A 26 8.90 23.49 -9.67
N LYS A 27 8.26 24.59 -9.25
CA LYS A 27 8.93 25.77 -8.66
C LYS A 27 10.02 25.46 -7.61
N PRO A 28 9.81 24.57 -6.62
CA PRO A 28 10.87 24.28 -5.65
C PRO A 28 12.02 23.42 -6.20
N LEU A 29 11.83 22.74 -7.34
CA LEU A 29 12.74 21.72 -7.88
C LEU A 29 13.65 22.22 -9.01
N LEU A 30 13.29 23.32 -9.65
CA LEU A 30 13.97 23.86 -10.82
C LEU A 30 14.67 25.18 -10.48
N ASN A 31 15.72 25.49 -11.23
CA ASN A 31 16.25 26.85 -11.30
C ASN A 31 15.42 27.68 -12.30
N ASP A 32 15.68 29.00 -12.37
CA ASP A 32 14.89 29.93 -13.17
C ASP A 32 14.89 29.59 -14.67
N ASP A 33 16.03 29.18 -15.23
CA ASP A 33 16.15 28.80 -16.64
C ASP A 33 15.36 27.53 -16.98
N GLN A 34 15.50 26.51 -16.14
CA GLN A 34 14.74 25.27 -16.26
C GLN A 34 13.24 25.52 -16.11
N PHE A 35 12.85 26.37 -15.16
CA PHE A 35 11.45 26.71 -14.92
C PHE A 35 10.84 27.46 -16.12
N ARG A 36 11.52 28.49 -16.66
CA ARG A 36 11.05 29.23 -17.85
C ARG A 36 10.82 28.31 -19.04
N LYS A 37 11.76 27.42 -19.34
CA LYS A 37 11.60 26.42 -20.40
C LYS A 37 10.40 25.50 -20.15
N THR A 38 10.25 25.01 -18.92
CA THR A 38 9.14 24.13 -18.53
C THR A 38 7.79 24.86 -18.67
N GLU A 39 7.74 26.13 -18.27
CA GLU A 39 6.55 26.99 -18.35
C GLU A 39 6.13 27.24 -19.80
N GLU A 40 7.09 27.53 -20.69
CA GLU A 40 6.84 27.65 -22.13
C GLU A 40 6.25 26.37 -22.71
N LEU A 41 6.87 25.21 -22.45
CA LEU A 41 6.39 23.91 -22.93
C LEU A 41 5.00 23.58 -22.37
N ALA A 42 4.75 23.89 -21.09
CA ALA A 42 3.47 23.64 -20.44
C ALA A 42 2.35 24.49 -21.07
N HIS A 43 2.60 25.76 -21.36
CA HIS A 43 1.63 26.63 -22.03
C HIS A 43 1.45 26.31 -23.51
N GLN A 44 2.49 25.85 -24.20
CA GLN A 44 2.35 25.34 -25.57
C GLN A 44 1.50 24.07 -25.60
N PHE A 45 1.70 23.16 -24.64
CA PHE A 45 0.87 21.97 -24.49
C PHE A 45 -0.58 22.33 -24.18
N GLU A 46 -0.81 23.25 -23.23
CA GLU A 46 -2.13 23.76 -22.85
C GLU A 46 -2.90 24.35 -24.04
N LYS A 47 -2.21 25.11 -24.91
CA LYS A 47 -2.82 25.79 -26.08
C LYS A 47 -2.83 24.94 -27.35
N GLY A 48 -2.13 23.81 -27.37
CA GLY A 48 -1.97 22.92 -28.52
C GLY A 48 -2.51 21.51 -28.24
N ILE A 49 -1.67 20.50 -28.49
CA ILE A 49 -2.08 19.08 -28.44
C ILE A 49 -2.66 18.65 -27.08
N GLY A 50 -2.26 19.28 -25.98
CA GLY A 50 -2.82 18.99 -24.65
C GLY A 50 -4.31 19.30 -24.55
N ARG A 51 -4.77 20.37 -25.21
CA ARG A 51 -6.20 20.71 -25.30
C ARG A 51 -6.99 19.66 -26.06
N GLU A 52 -6.48 19.24 -27.22
CA GLU A 52 -7.13 18.22 -28.04
C GLU A 52 -7.21 16.87 -27.30
N LEU A 53 -6.13 16.47 -26.61
CA LEU A 53 -6.10 15.28 -25.77
C LEU A 53 -7.10 15.40 -24.60
N HIS A 54 -7.20 16.57 -23.98
CA HIS A 54 -8.13 16.83 -22.88
C HIS A 54 -9.59 16.74 -23.34
N GLU A 55 -9.95 17.38 -24.44
CA GLU A 55 -11.29 17.30 -25.02
C GLU A 55 -11.67 15.85 -25.35
N GLN A 56 -10.73 15.07 -25.89
CA GLN A 56 -10.92 13.64 -26.15
C GLN A 56 -11.06 12.81 -24.87
N LEU A 57 -10.24 13.08 -23.84
CA LEU A 57 -10.32 12.38 -22.55
C LEU A 57 -11.67 12.63 -21.88
N VAL A 58 -12.15 13.88 -21.88
CA VAL A 58 -13.47 14.25 -21.35
C VAL A 58 -14.60 13.60 -22.15
N ALA A 59 -14.48 13.55 -23.49
CA ALA A 59 -15.43 12.83 -24.33
C ALA A 59 -15.47 11.33 -24.01
N GLN A 60 -14.31 10.69 -23.85
CA GLN A 60 -14.19 9.29 -23.46
C GLN A 60 -14.79 9.04 -22.07
N ASP A 61 -14.50 9.88 -21.09
CA ASP A 61 -15.07 9.78 -19.74
C ASP A 61 -16.59 9.92 -19.75
N ASN A 62 -17.14 10.83 -20.57
CA ASN A 62 -18.58 11.01 -20.77
C ASN A 62 -19.26 9.81 -21.45
N GLN A 63 -18.53 9.04 -22.25
CA GLN A 63 -19.02 7.78 -22.82
C GLN A 63 -18.94 6.61 -21.82
N ASN A 64 -18.04 6.70 -20.82
CA ASN A 64 -17.73 5.63 -19.87
C ASN A 64 -18.13 5.96 -18.43
N LYS A 65 -19.31 6.55 -18.22
CA LYS A 65 -19.80 7.06 -16.91
C LYS A 65 -19.89 6.03 -15.78
N HIS A 66 -19.82 4.74 -16.09
CA HIS A 66 -19.88 3.65 -15.11
C HIS A 66 -18.54 3.40 -14.40
N THR A 67 -17.47 4.07 -14.86
CA THR A 67 -16.11 3.95 -14.35
C THR A 67 -15.45 5.33 -14.25
N SER A 68 -14.17 5.38 -13.86
CA SER A 68 -13.35 6.58 -13.87
C SER A 68 -12.37 6.59 -15.04
N TYR A 69 -11.99 7.79 -15.51
CA TYR A 69 -10.97 7.95 -16.56
C TYR A 69 -9.61 7.33 -16.23
N ILE A 70 -9.30 7.13 -14.94
CA ILE A 70 -7.97 6.74 -14.47
C ILE A 70 -7.84 5.25 -14.14
N THR A 71 -8.92 4.55 -13.78
CA THR A 71 -8.82 3.19 -13.23
C THR A 71 -8.19 2.20 -14.23
N GLY A 72 -8.61 2.23 -15.50
CA GLY A 72 -8.06 1.39 -16.56
C GLY A 72 -6.58 1.66 -16.82
N PRO A 73 -6.19 2.90 -17.16
CA PRO A 73 -4.79 3.28 -17.33
C PRO A 73 -3.90 2.93 -16.14
N TRP A 74 -4.39 3.09 -14.91
CA TRP A 74 -3.62 2.80 -13.70
C TRP A 74 -3.41 1.29 -13.48
N PHE A 75 -4.42 0.46 -13.72
CA PHE A 75 -4.24 -1.00 -13.75
C PHE A 75 -3.24 -1.43 -14.82
N ASP A 76 -3.38 -0.87 -16.03
CA ASP A 76 -2.52 -1.18 -17.15
C ASP A 76 -1.05 -0.86 -16.84
N MET A 77 -0.75 0.24 -16.14
CA MET A 77 0.60 0.59 -15.74
C MET A 77 1.26 -0.51 -14.89
N TYR A 78 0.62 -0.94 -13.81
CA TYR A 78 1.19 -1.97 -12.91
C TYR A 78 1.19 -3.36 -13.55
N LEU A 79 0.17 -3.70 -14.33
CA LEU A 79 0.09 -5.01 -14.97
C LEU A 79 1.03 -5.11 -16.17
N LYS A 80 1.44 -4.00 -16.81
CA LYS A 80 2.46 -3.98 -17.87
C LYS A 80 3.89 -3.81 -17.35
N ALA A 81 4.08 -3.34 -16.12
CA ALA A 81 5.40 -3.32 -15.47
C ALA A 81 6.03 -4.73 -15.47
N ARG A 82 7.33 -4.80 -15.74
CA ARG A 82 8.08 -6.07 -15.92
C ARG A 82 9.08 -6.32 -14.79
N GLU A 83 9.33 -5.33 -13.98
CA GLU A 83 10.12 -5.40 -12.77
C GLU A 83 9.53 -6.44 -11.80
N PRO A 84 10.37 -7.12 -10.99
CA PRO A 84 9.90 -7.90 -9.85
C PRO A 84 8.86 -7.17 -9.02
N VAL A 85 7.81 -7.87 -8.59
CA VAL A 85 6.82 -7.26 -7.69
C VAL A 85 7.38 -6.99 -6.30
N VAL A 86 8.37 -7.78 -5.88
CA VAL A 86 9.05 -7.64 -4.60
C VAL A 86 9.91 -6.39 -4.60
N LEU A 87 9.88 -5.63 -3.50
CA LEU A 87 10.52 -4.34 -3.28
C LEU A 87 9.98 -3.18 -4.13
N ASN A 88 9.76 -3.37 -5.44
CA ASN A 88 9.33 -2.31 -6.35
C ASN A 88 7.87 -1.90 -6.13
N PHE A 89 6.99 -2.85 -5.79
CA PHE A 89 5.55 -2.59 -5.70
C PHE A 89 4.91 -3.14 -4.41
N ASN A 90 5.18 -4.40 -4.06
CA ASN A 90 4.56 -5.02 -2.89
C ASN A 90 4.99 -4.30 -1.61
N ALA A 91 4.00 -4.02 -0.76
CA ALA A 91 4.18 -3.39 0.54
C ALA A 91 3.73 -4.35 1.64
N PHE A 92 4.02 -3.98 2.89
CA PHE A 92 3.54 -4.72 4.06
C PHE A 92 2.95 -3.82 5.14
N MET A 93 2.11 -4.42 5.97
CA MET A 93 1.65 -3.89 7.25
C MET A 93 1.70 -4.98 8.30
N SER A 94 2.36 -4.75 9.43
CA SER A 94 2.33 -5.66 10.57
C SER A 94 1.18 -5.35 11.52
N PHE A 95 0.65 -6.39 12.16
CA PHE A 95 -0.35 -6.25 13.21
C PHE A 95 0.31 -5.84 14.52
N ASN A 96 -0.40 -5.08 15.35
CA ASN A 96 -0.10 -5.04 16.78
C ASN A 96 -0.23 -6.45 17.38
N PRO A 97 0.50 -6.78 18.45
CA PRO A 97 0.32 -8.06 19.16
C PRO A 97 -1.10 -8.15 19.74
N ASP A 98 -1.57 -9.38 20.00
CA ASP A 98 -2.74 -9.55 20.85
C ASP A 98 -2.42 -8.97 22.23
N PRO A 99 -3.27 -8.12 22.82
CA PRO A 99 -3.05 -7.56 24.16
C PRO A 99 -2.83 -8.63 25.25
N LYS A 100 -3.36 -9.84 25.06
CA LYS A 100 -3.16 -10.99 25.94
C LYS A 100 -1.97 -11.81 25.44
N SER A 101 -0.88 -11.77 26.20
CA SER A 101 0.42 -12.36 25.81
C SER A 101 0.31 -13.82 25.34
N GLU A 102 -0.51 -14.63 26.01
CA GLU A 102 -0.71 -16.05 25.76
C GLU A 102 -1.42 -16.35 24.42
N TYR A 103 -2.13 -15.38 23.84
CA TYR A 103 -2.74 -15.50 22.51
C TYR A 103 -1.73 -15.26 21.37
N ASN A 104 -0.51 -14.86 21.69
CA ASN A 104 0.58 -14.71 20.71
C ASN A 104 1.38 -16.01 20.47
N ASP A 105 0.93 -17.17 20.98
CA ASP A 105 1.45 -18.45 20.49
C ASP A 105 1.20 -18.58 18.97
N GLN A 106 2.19 -19.08 18.22
CA GLN A 106 2.11 -19.16 16.75
C GLN A 106 0.89 -19.96 16.26
N LEU A 107 0.60 -21.12 16.86
CA LEU A 107 -0.52 -21.96 16.45
C LEU A 107 -1.86 -21.30 16.79
N ILE A 108 -1.98 -20.76 18.01
CA ILE A 108 -3.20 -20.07 18.46
C ILE A 108 -3.48 -18.85 17.58
N ARG A 109 -2.47 -17.99 17.38
CA ARG A 109 -2.60 -16.76 16.61
C ARG A 109 -2.85 -17.03 15.13
N ALA A 110 -2.15 -17.99 14.53
CA ALA A 110 -2.39 -18.39 13.15
C ALA A 110 -3.82 -18.93 12.96
N THR A 111 -4.33 -19.71 13.91
CA THR A 111 -5.71 -20.23 13.87
C THR A 111 -6.72 -19.09 13.97
N ASN A 112 -6.59 -18.21 14.97
CA ASN A 112 -7.53 -17.11 15.20
C ASN A 112 -7.57 -16.14 14.03
N ILE A 113 -6.41 -15.68 13.54
CA ILE A 113 -6.37 -14.73 12.42
C ILE A 113 -6.87 -15.39 11.13
N THR A 114 -6.59 -16.69 10.90
CA THR A 114 -7.14 -17.43 9.75
C THR A 114 -8.67 -17.50 9.81
N VAL A 115 -9.23 -17.85 10.97
CA VAL A 115 -10.68 -17.92 11.16
C VAL A 115 -11.32 -16.54 10.97
N SER A 116 -10.74 -15.49 11.56
CA SER A 116 -11.21 -14.11 11.39
C SER A 116 -11.14 -13.64 9.93
N ALA A 117 -10.09 -14.02 9.19
CA ALA A 117 -9.98 -13.72 7.76
C ALA A 117 -11.08 -14.41 6.93
N VAL A 118 -11.39 -15.68 7.23
CA VAL A 118 -12.49 -16.41 6.57
C VAL A 118 -13.86 -15.85 6.97
N ARG A 119 -14.04 -15.43 8.23
CA ARG A 119 -15.24 -14.70 8.68
C ARG A 119 -15.40 -13.40 7.91
N PHE A 120 -14.34 -12.59 7.78
CA PHE A 120 -14.37 -11.37 6.98
C PHE A 120 -14.81 -11.65 5.53
N MET A 121 -14.23 -12.66 4.89
CA MET A 121 -14.62 -13.05 3.53
C MET A 121 -16.11 -13.41 3.44
N LYS A 122 -16.62 -14.22 4.38
CA LYS A 122 -18.05 -14.60 4.42
C LYS A 122 -18.94 -13.38 4.67
N THR A 123 -18.56 -12.50 5.59
CA THR A 123 -19.27 -11.24 5.90
C THR A 123 -19.33 -10.31 4.69
N PHE A 124 -18.22 -10.18 3.94
CA PHE A 124 -18.18 -9.41 2.70
C PHE A 124 -19.08 -10.02 1.63
N ARG A 125 -18.94 -11.32 1.33
CA ARG A 125 -19.71 -12.02 0.29
C ARG A 125 -21.21 -12.06 0.58
N ALA A 126 -21.60 -12.18 1.85
CA ALA A 126 -22.99 -12.13 2.27
C ALA A 126 -23.59 -10.70 2.27
N GLY A 127 -22.76 -9.68 2.02
CA GLY A 127 -23.20 -8.28 2.03
C GLY A 127 -23.45 -7.69 3.42
N TYR A 128 -22.94 -8.35 4.47
CA TYR A 128 -23.05 -7.91 5.87
C TYR A 128 -21.91 -7.00 6.32
N LEU A 129 -20.80 -6.93 5.57
CA LEU A 129 -19.74 -5.97 5.86
C LEU A 129 -20.30 -4.56 5.75
N GLU A 130 -20.16 -3.76 6.81
CA GLU A 130 -20.62 -2.37 6.79
C GLU A 130 -19.93 -1.62 5.64
N PRO A 131 -20.67 -0.82 4.85
CA PRO A 131 -20.07 -0.06 3.77
C PRO A 131 -18.92 0.81 4.26
N GLU A 132 -17.88 0.92 3.45
CA GLU A 132 -16.77 1.84 3.75
C GLU A 132 -17.24 3.28 3.59
N VAL A 133 -17.11 4.09 4.64
CA VAL A 133 -17.58 5.47 4.68
C VAL A 133 -16.58 6.33 5.44
N PHE A 134 -16.18 7.44 4.84
CA PHE A 134 -15.44 8.48 5.55
C PHE A 134 -16.42 9.45 6.21
N HIS A 135 -16.32 9.61 7.52
CA HIS A 135 -17.21 10.44 8.32
C HIS A 135 -16.49 11.71 8.78
N LEU A 136 -16.96 12.89 8.36
CA LEU A 136 -16.46 14.15 8.92
C LEU A 136 -16.90 14.36 10.37
N ASN A 137 -18.08 13.84 10.72
CA ASN A 137 -18.59 13.81 12.09
C ASN A 137 -19.26 12.46 12.38
N PRO A 138 -18.51 11.47 12.91
CA PRO A 138 -19.03 10.14 13.21
C PRO A 138 -20.21 10.16 14.20
N GLU A 139 -20.22 11.05 15.19
CA GLU A 139 -21.29 11.13 16.21
C GLU A 139 -22.67 11.41 15.61
N LYS A 140 -22.72 12.05 14.43
CA LYS A 140 -23.96 12.30 13.69
C LYS A 140 -24.26 11.28 12.61
N SER A 141 -23.21 10.79 11.94
CA SER A 141 -23.35 10.06 10.67
C SER A 141 -23.06 8.56 10.77
N ASP A 142 -22.34 8.10 11.79
CA ASP A 142 -22.13 6.68 12.09
C ASP A 142 -22.98 6.25 13.29
N THR A 143 -24.30 6.32 13.13
CA THR A 143 -25.26 5.98 14.20
C THR A 143 -26.23 4.90 13.75
N GLN A 144 -26.74 4.13 14.72
CA GLN A 144 -27.77 3.13 14.44
C GLN A 144 -29.05 3.76 13.87
N LEU A 145 -29.38 4.99 14.26
CA LEU A 145 -30.51 5.73 13.71
C LEU A 145 -30.29 6.02 12.22
N PHE A 146 -29.14 6.59 11.85
CA PHE A 146 -28.81 6.85 10.45
C PHE A 146 -28.82 5.56 9.63
N LYS A 147 -28.18 4.49 10.13
CA LYS A 147 -28.16 3.16 9.49
C LYS A 147 -29.56 2.58 9.27
N LYS A 148 -30.48 2.73 10.24
CA LYS A 148 -31.89 2.30 10.14
C LYS A 148 -32.69 3.07 9.09
N ILE A 149 -32.37 4.35 8.86
CA ILE A 149 -33.02 5.20 7.86
C ILE A 149 -32.44 4.93 6.47
N ILE A 150 -31.11 5.01 6.33
CA ILE A 150 -30.43 5.00 5.04
C ILE A 150 -30.65 3.68 4.28
N ARG A 151 -30.81 2.55 4.99
CA ARG A 151 -31.07 1.23 4.37
C ARG A 151 -32.33 1.18 3.50
N PHE A 152 -33.30 2.07 3.74
CA PHE A 152 -34.53 2.16 2.95
C PHE A 152 -34.41 3.11 1.75
N VAL A 153 -33.37 3.94 1.70
CA VAL A 153 -33.10 4.80 0.54
C VAL A 153 -32.59 3.92 -0.60
N PRO A 154 -33.18 4.00 -1.82
CA PRO A 154 -32.70 3.20 -2.94
C PRO A 154 -31.21 3.42 -3.24
N SER A 155 -30.49 2.38 -3.65
CA SER A 155 -29.04 2.49 -3.95
C SER A 155 -28.69 3.54 -5.01
N SER A 156 -29.63 3.93 -5.87
CA SER A 156 -29.48 5.02 -6.84
C SER A 156 -29.44 6.41 -6.20
N LEU A 157 -29.88 6.56 -4.95
CA LEU A 157 -29.95 7.82 -4.21
C LEU A 157 -29.21 7.79 -2.85
N SER A 158 -28.77 6.62 -2.41
CA SER A 158 -28.21 6.41 -1.07
C SER A 158 -26.98 7.28 -0.77
N TRP A 159 -26.13 7.56 -1.75
CA TRP A 159 -24.99 8.47 -1.57
C TRP A 159 -25.43 9.88 -1.15
N PHE A 160 -26.51 10.42 -1.73
CA PHE A 160 -27.02 11.75 -1.36
C PHE A 160 -27.51 11.78 0.10
N GLY A 161 -28.10 10.68 0.57
CA GLY A 161 -28.48 10.53 1.97
C GLY A 161 -27.29 10.62 2.93
N ALA A 162 -26.18 9.97 2.60
CA ALA A 162 -24.93 10.09 3.37
C ALA A 162 -24.29 11.49 3.25
N TYR A 163 -24.31 12.07 2.05
CA TYR A 163 -23.78 13.41 1.81
C TYR A 163 -24.45 14.48 2.68
N MET A 164 -25.78 14.40 2.86
CA MET A 164 -26.54 15.33 3.72
C MET A 164 -26.09 15.35 5.19
N VAL A 165 -25.44 14.28 5.67
CA VAL A 165 -24.89 14.19 7.03
C VAL A 165 -23.36 14.26 7.05
N ASN A 166 -22.75 14.78 5.98
CA ASN A 166 -21.30 14.93 5.83
C ASN A 166 -20.54 13.59 5.92
N ALA A 167 -21.15 12.52 5.43
CA ALA A 167 -20.53 11.21 5.26
C ALA A 167 -20.32 10.91 3.78
N TYR A 168 -19.16 10.34 3.47
CA TYR A 168 -18.70 10.10 2.09
C TYR A 168 -18.44 8.60 1.92
N PRO A 169 -19.43 7.85 1.40
CA PRO A 169 -19.23 6.46 1.03
C PRO A 169 -18.09 6.29 0.04
N LEU A 170 -17.31 5.23 0.20
CA LEU A 170 -16.15 4.94 -0.65
C LEU A 170 -16.46 3.79 -1.63
N ASP A 171 -15.71 3.74 -2.71
CA ASP A 171 -15.71 2.66 -3.68
C ASP A 171 -15.21 1.36 -3.04
N MET A 172 -15.92 0.27 -3.30
CA MET A 172 -15.59 -1.06 -2.80
C MET A 172 -15.43 -2.07 -3.95
N SER A 173 -15.27 -1.61 -5.19
CA SER A 173 -15.20 -2.47 -6.37
C SER A 173 -13.98 -3.40 -6.38
N GLN A 174 -12.93 -3.07 -5.60
CA GLN A 174 -11.70 -3.85 -5.50
C GLN A 174 -11.74 -4.95 -4.43
N TYR A 175 -12.70 -4.90 -3.48
CA TYR A 175 -12.66 -5.71 -2.26
C TYR A 175 -12.75 -7.23 -2.52
N PHE A 176 -13.43 -7.64 -3.59
CA PHE A 176 -13.55 -9.05 -3.94
C PHE A 176 -12.18 -9.71 -4.22
N ARG A 177 -11.20 -8.92 -4.68
CA ARG A 177 -9.85 -9.41 -4.98
C ARG A 177 -9.00 -9.68 -3.75
N LEU A 178 -9.48 -9.39 -2.54
CA LEU A 178 -8.83 -9.87 -1.32
C LEU A 178 -8.72 -11.39 -1.33
N PHE A 179 -9.78 -12.09 -1.76
CA PHE A 179 -9.87 -13.54 -1.62
C PHE A 179 -9.86 -14.27 -2.94
N ASN A 180 -9.37 -15.51 -2.91
CA ASN A 180 -9.34 -16.42 -4.06
C ASN A 180 -8.67 -15.83 -5.31
N SER A 181 -7.76 -14.88 -5.11
CA SER A 181 -7.22 -14.05 -6.20
C SER A 181 -5.70 -14.06 -6.23
N THR A 182 -5.15 -13.89 -7.43
CA THR A 182 -3.70 -13.83 -7.66
C THR A 182 -3.41 -13.06 -8.96
N ARG A 183 -2.19 -12.55 -9.09
CA ARG A 183 -1.64 -11.99 -10.33
C ARG A 183 -0.90 -13.07 -11.11
N LEU A 184 -1.40 -13.44 -12.27
CA LEU A 184 -0.75 -14.40 -13.16
C LEU A 184 0.29 -13.68 -14.03
N PRO A 185 1.56 -14.15 -14.05
CA PRO A 185 2.55 -13.60 -14.97
C PRO A 185 2.19 -13.98 -16.42
N LYS A 186 2.24 -12.99 -17.30
CA LYS A 186 2.02 -13.16 -18.74
C LYS A 186 2.99 -12.24 -19.48
N LEU A 187 3.37 -12.58 -20.70
CA LEU A 187 4.20 -11.69 -21.52
C LEU A 187 3.48 -10.37 -21.78
N ASN A 188 4.23 -9.26 -21.71
CA ASN A 188 3.80 -7.87 -21.94
C ASN A 188 2.78 -7.29 -20.93
N ARG A 189 1.78 -8.06 -20.49
CA ARG A 189 0.80 -7.62 -19.50
C ARG A 189 0.25 -8.81 -18.70
N ASP A 190 0.49 -8.77 -17.40
CA ASP A 190 0.00 -9.75 -16.43
C ASP A 190 -1.54 -9.72 -16.31
N GLU A 191 -2.10 -10.74 -15.69
CA GLU A 191 -3.54 -10.93 -15.56
C GLU A 191 -3.95 -11.07 -14.09
N LEU A 192 -5.05 -10.43 -13.68
CA LEU A 192 -5.63 -10.62 -12.35
C LEU A 192 -6.69 -11.72 -12.38
N TYR A 193 -6.38 -12.86 -11.76
CA TYR A 193 -7.24 -14.04 -11.70
C TYR A 193 -8.00 -14.11 -10.37
N THR A 194 -9.25 -14.59 -10.40
CA THR A 194 -10.08 -14.85 -9.22
C THR A 194 -10.96 -16.09 -9.44
N ASP A 195 -11.02 -16.99 -8.46
CA ASP A 195 -11.93 -18.15 -8.47
C ASP A 195 -12.66 -18.32 -7.13
N GLU A 196 -13.82 -17.68 -7.01
CA GLU A 196 -14.61 -17.67 -5.78
C GLU A 196 -15.18 -19.04 -5.36
N LYS A 197 -15.10 -20.06 -6.23
CA LYS A 197 -15.60 -21.41 -5.93
C LYS A 197 -14.63 -22.20 -5.07
N ALA A 198 -13.35 -21.82 -5.04
CA ALA A 198 -12.34 -22.50 -4.26
C ALA A 198 -12.54 -22.28 -2.74
N LYS A 199 -12.34 -23.36 -1.98
CA LYS A 199 -12.68 -23.45 -0.55
C LYS A 199 -11.47 -23.63 0.36
N HIS A 200 -10.29 -23.81 -0.23
CA HIS A 200 -9.07 -24.15 0.47
C HIS A 200 -8.18 -22.95 0.78
N LEU A 201 -7.45 -23.09 1.88
CA LEU A 201 -6.34 -22.23 2.26
C LEU A 201 -5.04 -22.78 1.65
N LEU A 202 -4.16 -21.87 1.22
CA LEU A 202 -2.77 -22.20 0.92
C LEU A 202 -1.92 -21.87 2.14
N VAL A 203 -1.08 -22.81 2.59
CA VAL A 203 -0.13 -22.61 3.67
C VAL A 203 1.29 -22.89 3.18
N LEU A 204 2.22 -21.98 3.44
CA LEU A 204 3.64 -22.12 3.18
C LEU A 204 4.41 -22.28 4.49
N ARG A 205 5.28 -23.29 4.55
CA ARG A 205 6.23 -23.49 5.64
C ARG A 205 7.52 -24.13 5.13
N LYS A 206 8.67 -23.52 5.44
CA LYS A 206 10.00 -23.95 4.94
C LYS A 206 10.06 -24.13 3.41
N GLY A 207 9.30 -23.31 2.67
CA GLY A 207 9.19 -23.41 1.22
C GLY A 207 8.44 -24.64 0.69
N ASN A 208 7.75 -25.38 1.56
CA ASN A 208 6.79 -26.42 1.20
C ASN A 208 5.38 -25.81 1.12
N PHE A 209 4.55 -26.34 0.23
CA PHE A 209 3.20 -25.86 -0.04
C PHE A 209 2.18 -26.88 0.46
N TYR A 210 1.18 -26.42 1.22
CA TYR A 210 0.12 -27.25 1.77
C TYR A 210 -1.23 -26.61 1.45
N VAL A 211 -2.24 -27.43 1.21
CA VAL A 211 -3.62 -26.97 1.07
C VAL A 211 -4.56 -27.83 1.90
N PHE A 212 -5.56 -27.19 2.49
CA PHE A 212 -6.70 -27.84 3.12
C PHE A 212 -7.93 -26.92 3.05
N ASP A 213 -9.12 -27.50 3.06
CA ASP A 213 -10.37 -26.73 3.03
C ASP A 213 -10.56 -25.92 4.31
N VAL A 214 -11.01 -24.67 4.19
CA VAL A 214 -11.50 -23.85 5.33
C VAL A 214 -13.00 -23.60 5.24
N ILE A 215 -13.60 -24.02 4.12
CA ILE A 215 -15.03 -24.01 3.86
C ILE A 215 -15.45 -25.42 3.45
N ASP A 216 -16.52 -25.94 4.05
CA ASP A 216 -17.05 -27.27 3.73
C ASP A 216 -17.87 -27.30 2.42
N ARG A 217 -18.42 -28.47 2.10
CA ARG A 217 -19.22 -28.67 0.88
C ARG A 217 -20.49 -27.79 0.85
N ASP A 218 -21.07 -27.51 2.01
CA ASP A 218 -22.29 -26.73 2.19
C ASP A 218 -22.04 -25.21 2.27
N GLY A 219 -20.77 -24.79 2.26
CA GLY A 219 -20.38 -23.39 2.31
C GLY A 219 -20.20 -22.85 3.73
N ASN A 220 -20.28 -23.69 4.76
CA ASN A 220 -19.98 -23.32 6.13
C ASN A 220 -18.47 -23.31 6.37
N MET A 221 -18.02 -22.53 7.32
CA MET A 221 -16.62 -22.56 7.74
C MET A 221 -16.36 -23.85 8.52
N LEU A 222 -15.19 -24.48 8.32
CA LEU A 222 -14.77 -25.58 9.18
C LEU A 222 -14.71 -25.14 10.65
N LYS A 223 -14.84 -26.11 11.55
CA LYS A 223 -14.73 -25.82 12.98
C LYS A 223 -13.32 -25.28 13.28
N PRO A 224 -13.18 -24.22 14.11
CA PRO A 224 -11.87 -23.68 14.47
C PRO A 224 -10.89 -24.72 15.02
N SER A 225 -11.38 -25.71 15.77
CA SER A 225 -10.56 -26.80 16.31
C SER A 225 -10.04 -27.77 15.23
N GLU A 226 -10.72 -27.91 14.09
CA GLU A 226 -10.25 -28.68 12.94
C GLU A 226 -9.16 -27.91 12.18
N ILE A 227 -9.38 -26.60 11.94
CA ILE A 227 -8.35 -25.71 11.39
C ILE A 227 -7.09 -25.71 12.26
N GLN A 228 -7.25 -25.65 13.59
CA GLN A 228 -6.14 -25.76 14.54
C GLN A 228 -5.40 -27.10 14.39
N ALA A 229 -6.11 -28.22 14.22
CA ALA A 229 -5.51 -29.53 14.02
C ALA A 229 -4.71 -29.63 12.71
N HIS A 230 -5.20 -29.02 11.63
CA HIS A 230 -4.51 -28.98 10.34
C HIS A 230 -3.27 -28.08 10.38
N LEU A 231 -3.35 -26.90 10.99
CA LEU A 231 -2.19 -26.02 11.18
C LEU A 231 -1.14 -26.65 12.10
N LYS A 232 -1.56 -27.31 13.18
CA LYS A 232 -0.65 -28.07 14.07
C LYS A 232 0.06 -29.20 13.31
N TYR A 233 -0.67 -29.92 12.45
CA TYR A 233 -0.09 -30.95 11.59
C TYR A 233 1.02 -30.37 10.68
N ILE A 234 0.77 -29.23 10.02
CA ILE A 234 1.76 -28.56 9.17
C ILE A 234 2.98 -28.07 9.98
N LEU A 235 2.75 -27.50 11.18
CA LEU A 235 3.83 -27.07 12.08
C LEU A 235 4.67 -28.25 12.59
N SER A 236 4.08 -29.44 12.69
CA SER A 236 4.75 -30.68 13.11
C SER A 236 5.47 -31.40 11.97
N ASP A 237 5.31 -30.96 10.71
CA ASP A 237 6.00 -31.55 9.57
C ASP A 237 7.52 -31.33 9.72
N ASN A 238 8.27 -32.43 9.74
CA ASN A 238 9.72 -32.46 9.89
C ASN A 238 10.46 -32.57 8.55
N SER A 239 9.74 -32.46 7.43
CA SER A 239 10.34 -32.35 6.10
C SER A 239 11.41 -31.25 6.10
N PRO A 240 12.55 -31.47 5.43
CA PRO A 240 13.52 -30.41 5.23
C PRO A 240 12.92 -29.27 4.40
N ALA A 241 13.59 -28.11 4.42
CA ALA A 241 13.27 -27.06 3.48
C ALA A 241 13.39 -27.60 2.04
N SER A 242 12.52 -27.12 1.14
CA SER A 242 12.58 -27.54 -0.26
C SER A 242 13.96 -27.23 -0.85
N ALA A 243 14.57 -28.19 -1.55
CA ALA A 243 15.84 -27.96 -2.25
C ALA A 243 15.70 -26.92 -3.38
N PHE A 244 14.49 -26.78 -3.95
CA PHE A 244 14.17 -25.81 -4.98
C PHE A 244 12.83 -25.13 -4.64
N PRO A 245 12.82 -24.12 -3.74
CA PRO A 245 11.59 -23.46 -3.33
C PRO A 245 10.96 -22.66 -4.47
N LEU A 246 9.71 -23.00 -4.84
CA LEU A 246 9.02 -22.30 -5.93
C LEU A 246 8.70 -20.83 -5.62
N GLY A 247 8.68 -20.43 -4.35
CA GLY A 247 8.40 -19.04 -3.94
C GLY A 247 9.31 -18.02 -4.62
N TYR A 248 10.58 -18.38 -4.87
CA TYR A 248 11.55 -17.57 -5.61
C TYR A 248 11.08 -17.20 -7.03
N LEU A 249 10.30 -18.05 -7.69
CA LEU A 249 9.83 -17.74 -9.03
C LEU A 249 8.87 -16.55 -9.06
N SER A 250 8.09 -16.36 -8.00
CA SER A 250 7.18 -15.20 -7.88
C SER A 250 7.89 -13.87 -7.58
N SER A 251 9.21 -13.90 -7.28
CA SER A 251 10.04 -12.69 -7.12
C SER A 251 10.82 -12.31 -8.38
N GLU A 252 10.68 -13.05 -9.48
CA GLU A 252 11.40 -12.76 -10.72
C GLU A 252 10.81 -11.59 -11.52
N ASN A 253 11.60 -11.12 -12.49
CA ASN A 253 11.10 -10.32 -13.60
C ASN A 253 9.86 -10.99 -14.23
N ARG A 254 8.84 -10.20 -14.58
CA ARG A 254 7.51 -10.73 -14.94
C ARG A 254 7.52 -11.57 -16.22
N ASP A 255 8.38 -11.24 -17.20
CA ASP A 255 8.48 -12.03 -18.43
C ASP A 255 9.28 -13.32 -18.18
N THR A 256 10.34 -13.25 -17.38
CA THR A 256 11.09 -14.45 -16.94
C THR A 256 10.18 -15.41 -16.19
N TRP A 257 9.39 -14.88 -15.25
CA TRP A 257 8.42 -15.66 -14.51
C TRP A 257 7.29 -16.19 -15.42
N ALA A 258 6.80 -15.42 -16.39
CA ALA A 258 5.78 -15.90 -17.32
C ALA A 258 6.25 -17.14 -18.12
N LEU A 259 7.51 -17.15 -18.55
CA LEU A 259 8.11 -18.29 -19.26
C LEU A 259 8.30 -19.49 -18.32
N LEU A 260 8.86 -19.30 -17.13
CA LEU A 260 9.05 -20.39 -16.16
C LEU A 260 7.73 -20.96 -15.65
N ARG A 261 6.68 -20.14 -15.52
CA ARG A 261 5.33 -20.60 -15.18
C ARG A 261 4.73 -21.42 -16.31
N LYS A 262 4.99 -21.05 -17.57
CA LYS A 262 4.61 -21.88 -18.73
C LYS A 262 5.33 -23.23 -18.69
N ASP A 263 6.62 -23.25 -18.40
CA ASP A 263 7.38 -24.50 -18.28
C ASP A 263 6.87 -25.38 -17.13
N LEU A 264 6.44 -24.79 -16.00
CA LEU A 264 5.77 -25.54 -14.93
C LEU A 264 4.48 -26.20 -15.42
N LEU A 265 3.65 -25.48 -16.17
CA LEU A 265 2.42 -26.03 -16.76
C LEU A 265 2.76 -27.16 -17.73
N ASP A 266 3.65 -26.93 -18.69
CA ASP A 266 4.04 -27.93 -19.70
C ASP A 266 4.69 -29.18 -19.07
N ASN A 267 5.22 -29.07 -17.84
CA ASN A 267 5.77 -30.18 -17.06
C ASN A 267 4.76 -30.87 -16.11
N GLY A 268 3.46 -30.60 -16.28
CA GLY A 268 2.37 -31.32 -15.61
C GLY A 268 2.04 -30.83 -14.19
N ASN A 269 2.24 -29.54 -13.90
CA ASN A 269 1.96 -28.93 -12.59
C ASN A 269 0.67 -28.10 -12.53
N GLU A 270 -0.24 -28.26 -13.50
CA GLU A 270 -1.45 -27.45 -13.66
C GLU A 270 -2.37 -27.55 -12.44
N GLU A 271 -2.59 -28.74 -11.89
CA GLU A 271 -3.45 -28.93 -10.72
C GLU A 271 -2.88 -28.22 -9.48
N ALA A 272 -1.56 -28.29 -9.27
CA ALA A 272 -0.89 -27.67 -8.13
C ALA A 272 -0.89 -26.14 -8.25
N LEU A 273 -0.60 -25.60 -9.44
CA LEU A 273 -0.67 -24.16 -9.70
C LEU A 273 -2.10 -23.63 -9.56
N GLN A 274 -3.11 -24.34 -10.08
CA GLN A 274 -4.51 -23.95 -9.91
C GLN A 274 -4.88 -23.85 -8.43
N LYS A 275 -4.43 -24.78 -7.59
CA LYS A 275 -4.65 -24.74 -6.14
C LYS A 275 -3.98 -23.56 -5.47
N ILE A 276 -2.77 -23.18 -5.88
CA ILE A 276 -2.10 -21.98 -5.39
C ILE A 276 -2.90 -20.73 -5.78
N ASP A 277 -3.24 -20.62 -7.06
CA ASP A 277 -3.87 -19.43 -7.64
C ASP A 277 -5.25 -19.17 -7.03
N SER A 278 -6.06 -20.22 -6.86
CA SER A 278 -7.44 -20.13 -6.42
C SER A 278 -7.63 -20.12 -4.90
N ALA A 279 -6.61 -20.45 -4.09
CA ALA A 279 -6.74 -20.51 -2.64
C ALA A 279 -7.29 -19.21 -2.03
N VAL A 280 -8.04 -19.28 -0.92
CA VAL A 280 -8.68 -18.09 -0.31
C VAL A 280 -7.68 -16.96 -0.05
N PHE A 281 -6.48 -17.30 0.44
CA PHE A 281 -5.30 -16.46 0.55
C PHE A 281 -4.09 -17.38 0.83
N CYS A 282 -2.89 -16.80 0.95
CA CYS A 282 -1.69 -17.53 1.37
C CYS A 282 -1.38 -17.23 2.85
N LEU A 283 -1.24 -18.26 3.67
CA LEU A 283 -0.74 -18.19 5.04
C LEU A 283 0.72 -18.65 5.07
N SER A 284 1.65 -17.80 5.52
CA SER A 284 3.07 -18.16 5.67
C SER A 284 3.40 -18.34 7.14
N LEU A 285 3.89 -19.53 7.52
CA LEU A 285 4.33 -19.87 8.87
C LEU A 285 5.85 -19.86 8.93
N ASP A 286 6.43 -18.83 9.54
CA ASP A 286 7.88 -18.71 9.68
C ASP A 286 8.35 -19.38 10.98
N ASP A 287 9.41 -20.19 10.91
CA ASP A 287 9.90 -21.01 12.04
C ASP A 287 10.91 -20.27 12.96
N PHE A 288 10.96 -18.94 12.88
CA PHE A 288 11.85 -18.10 13.67
C PHE A 288 11.11 -16.92 14.31
N PRO A 289 11.54 -16.45 15.48
CA PRO A 289 11.00 -15.25 16.11
C PRO A 289 11.57 -13.97 15.46
N ILE A 290 10.87 -12.87 15.66
CA ILE A 290 11.34 -11.53 15.28
C ILE A 290 12.34 -11.03 16.34
N LYS A 291 13.41 -10.38 15.87
CA LYS A 291 14.54 -9.95 16.72
C LYS A 291 14.37 -8.50 17.16
N ASP A 292 13.98 -7.66 16.21
CA ASP A 292 13.74 -6.23 16.34
C ASP A 292 12.86 -5.76 15.17
N PHE A 293 12.53 -4.47 15.14
CA PHE A 293 11.69 -3.88 14.08
C PHE A 293 12.33 -3.84 12.69
N VAL A 294 13.68 -3.87 12.61
CA VAL A 294 14.39 -3.95 11.32
C VAL A 294 14.23 -5.36 10.76
N HIS A 295 14.48 -6.38 11.59
CA HIS A 295 14.22 -7.79 11.23
C HIS A 295 12.75 -8.02 10.88
N LEU A 296 11.81 -7.43 11.62
CA LEU A 296 10.38 -7.45 11.28
C LEU A 296 10.14 -6.90 9.88
N SER A 297 10.67 -5.71 9.59
CA SER A 297 10.46 -5.04 8.31
C SER A 297 11.01 -5.86 7.13
N HIS A 298 12.23 -6.40 7.26
CA HIS A 298 12.79 -7.31 6.26
C HIS A 298 11.92 -8.56 6.09
N THR A 299 11.48 -9.19 7.19
CA THR A 299 10.68 -10.41 7.19
C THR A 299 9.32 -10.23 6.51
N MET A 300 8.66 -9.11 6.76
CA MET A 300 7.32 -8.82 6.25
C MET A 300 7.33 -8.24 4.84
N LEU A 301 8.37 -7.47 4.48
CA LEU A 301 8.50 -6.89 3.14
C LEU A 301 8.91 -7.92 2.09
N HIS A 302 9.91 -8.76 2.41
CA HIS A 302 10.43 -9.75 1.47
C HIS A 302 10.67 -11.11 2.12
N GLY A 303 11.18 -11.20 3.36
CA GLY A 303 11.61 -12.50 3.91
C GLY A 303 12.70 -13.14 3.06
N ASP A 304 12.73 -14.47 2.96
CA ASP A 304 13.71 -15.22 2.19
C ASP A 304 13.24 -15.64 0.78
N ALA A 305 12.05 -15.17 0.36
CA ALA A 305 11.28 -15.58 -0.82
C ALA A 305 10.88 -17.06 -0.90
N ALA A 306 11.55 -17.97 -0.20
CA ALA A 306 11.18 -19.38 -0.17
C ALA A 306 9.80 -19.57 0.47
N ASN A 307 9.47 -18.78 1.50
CA ASN A 307 8.24 -18.93 2.28
C ASN A 307 7.17 -17.87 1.98
N ARG A 308 7.11 -17.35 0.74
CA ARG A 308 6.10 -16.39 0.27
C ARG A 308 5.62 -16.75 -1.14
N TRP A 309 4.39 -16.36 -1.47
CA TRP A 309 3.88 -16.38 -2.83
C TRP A 309 3.44 -14.97 -3.23
N TYR A 310 4.36 -14.18 -3.78
CA TYR A 310 4.18 -12.73 -3.93
C TYR A 310 3.11 -12.30 -4.93
N ASP A 311 2.71 -13.22 -5.81
CA ASP A 311 1.60 -13.03 -6.75
C ASP A 311 0.23 -13.14 -6.08
N LYS A 312 0.14 -13.70 -4.87
CA LYS A 312 -1.16 -13.82 -4.18
C LYS A 312 -1.67 -12.42 -3.84
N SER A 313 -3.00 -12.23 -3.88
CA SER A 313 -3.64 -10.98 -3.43
C SER A 313 -3.03 -10.45 -2.13
N PHE A 314 -2.85 -11.34 -1.16
CA PHE A 314 -1.99 -11.13 0.00
C PHE A 314 -1.44 -12.45 0.57
N ASN A 315 -0.31 -12.32 1.27
CA ASN A 315 0.26 -13.30 2.19
C ASN A 315 0.02 -12.81 3.62
N LEU A 316 -0.68 -13.61 4.42
CA LEU A 316 -0.76 -13.44 5.86
C LEU A 316 0.41 -14.20 6.49
N ILE A 317 1.28 -13.52 7.22
CA ILE A 317 2.54 -14.07 7.74
C ILE A 317 2.43 -14.17 9.26
N ILE A 318 2.79 -15.31 9.84
CA ILE A 318 2.86 -15.53 11.29
C ILE A 318 4.23 -16.13 11.65
N ALA A 319 5.05 -15.34 12.34
CA ALA A 319 6.34 -15.76 12.88
C ALA A 319 6.20 -16.68 14.09
N LYS A 320 7.30 -17.30 14.52
CA LYS A 320 7.31 -18.28 15.62
C LYS A 320 6.90 -17.68 16.97
N ASP A 321 7.15 -16.39 17.18
CA ASP A 321 6.72 -15.64 18.36
C ASP A 321 5.30 -15.05 18.22
N GLY A 322 4.57 -15.48 17.19
CA GLY A 322 3.24 -14.99 16.86
C GLY A 322 3.21 -13.64 16.17
N THR A 323 4.34 -12.96 15.93
CA THR A 323 4.34 -11.69 15.20
C THR A 323 3.67 -11.88 13.84
N ALA A 324 2.68 -11.04 13.55
CA ALA A 324 1.83 -11.19 12.38
C ALA A 324 1.94 -9.99 11.44
N GLY A 325 1.78 -10.23 10.14
CA GLY A 325 1.70 -9.15 9.15
C GLY A 325 1.07 -9.58 7.84
N VAL A 326 0.76 -8.60 7.00
CA VAL A 326 0.21 -8.78 5.66
C VAL A 326 1.20 -8.21 4.65
N ASN A 327 1.69 -9.04 3.73
CA ASN A 327 2.37 -8.63 2.50
C ASN A 327 1.38 -8.74 1.36
N PHE A 328 1.18 -7.69 0.55
CA PHE A 328 0.13 -7.70 -0.47
C PHE A 328 0.62 -7.27 -1.84
N GLU A 329 0.07 -7.90 -2.88
CA GLU A 329 0.34 -7.58 -4.28
C GLU A 329 -0.34 -6.25 -4.64
N HIS A 330 0.40 -5.28 -5.16
CA HIS A 330 -0.12 -3.92 -5.30
C HIS A 330 -1.01 -3.71 -6.53
N SER A 331 -0.87 -4.51 -7.60
CA SER A 331 -1.53 -4.20 -8.87
C SER A 331 -3.06 -4.30 -8.81
N TRP A 332 -3.62 -5.13 -7.93
CA TRP A 332 -5.06 -5.37 -7.88
C TRP A 332 -5.88 -4.28 -7.19
N GLY A 333 -5.25 -3.39 -6.40
CA GLY A 333 -5.99 -2.35 -5.66
C GLY A 333 -5.11 -1.32 -4.96
N ASP A 334 -5.74 -0.39 -4.24
CA ASP A 334 -5.08 0.78 -3.64
C ASP A 334 -4.78 0.64 -2.13
N GLY A 335 -4.88 -0.57 -1.58
CA GLY A 335 -4.59 -0.83 -0.17
C GLY A 335 -5.72 -0.52 0.83
N VAL A 336 -6.75 0.26 0.45
CA VAL A 336 -7.91 0.55 1.34
C VAL A 336 -8.63 -0.73 1.77
N ALA A 337 -8.85 -1.66 0.84
CA ALA A 337 -9.44 -2.96 1.14
C ALA A 337 -8.57 -3.80 2.09
N VAL A 338 -7.23 -3.72 1.95
CA VAL A 338 -6.27 -4.42 2.82
C VAL A 338 -6.29 -3.83 4.23
N LEU A 339 -6.31 -2.51 4.36
CA LEU A 339 -6.42 -1.84 5.66
C LEU A 339 -7.74 -2.19 6.36
N ARG A 340 -8.87 -2.18 5.63
CA ARG A 340 -10.16 -2.59 6.20
C ARG A 340 -10.13 -4.04 6.66
N PHE A 341 -9.62 -4.94 5.83
CA PHE A 341 -9.40 -6.35 6.19
C PHE A 341 -8.58 -6.48 7.48
N GLN A 342 -7.44 -5.80 7.55
CA GLN A 342 -6.54 -5.87 8.69
C GLN A 342 -7.21 -5.37 9.98
N ASN A 343 -7.95 -4.26 9.92
CA ASN A 343 -8.63 -3.69 11.07
C ASN A 343 -9.70 -4.64 11.64
N GLU A 344 -10.55 -5.18 10.77
CA GLU A 344 -11.64 -6.08 11.18
C GLU A 344 -11.11 -7.44 11.64
N VAL A 345 -10.09 -7.97 10.98
CA VAL A 345 -9.45 -9.24 11.37
C VAL A 345 -8.74 -9.09 12.71
N PHE A 346 -7.99 -8.01 12.93
CA PHE A 346 -7.37 -7.74 14.21
C PHE A 346 -8.42 -7.71 15.30
N LYS A 347 -9.45 -6.87 15.14
CA LYS A 347 -10.55 -6.73 16.09
C LYS A 347 -11.24 -8.06 16.40
N ASP A 348 -11.70 -8.80 15.39
CA ASP A 348 -12.38 -10.10 15.58
C ASP A 348 -11.47 -11.11 16.29
N SER A 349 -10.19 -11.19 15.87
CA SER A 349 -9.25 -12.17 16.41
C SER A 349 -8.84 -11.90 17.86
N THR A 350 -8.81 -10.63 18.30
CA THR A 350 -8.42 -10.25 19.66
C THR A 350 -9.61 -10.12 20.63
N GLU A 351 -10.76 -9.64 20.15
CA GLU A 351 -11.97 -9.47 20.98
C GLU A 351 -12.79 -10.76 21.08
N VAL A 352 -12.90 -11.52 19.99
CA VAL A 352 -13.72 -12.74 19.90
C VAL A 352 -12.91 -13.90 19.27
N PRO A 353 -11.78 -14.29 19.90
CA PRO A 353 -10.91 -15.34 19.39
C PRO A 353 -11.69 -16.65 19.21
N ALA A 354 -11.43 -17.35 18.11
CA ALA A 354 -12.09 -18.60 17.77
C ALA A 354 -11.61 -19.79 18.60
N VAL A 355 -10.34 -19.74 19.05
CA VAL A 355 -9.71 -20.68 19.98
C VAL A 355 -8.92 -19.90 21.03
N ASN A 356 -8.75 -20.51 22.20
CA ASN A 356 -7.91 -20.00 23.30
C ASN A 356 -6.66 -20.88 23.49
N PRO A 357 -5.67 -20.45 24.29
CA PRO A 357 -4.44 -21.24 24.51
C PRO A 357 -4.66 -22.62 25.16
N GLN A 358 -5.81 -22.86 25.78
CA GLN A 358 -6.19 -24.15 26.36
C GLN A 358 -6.97 -25.05 25.38
N SER A 359 -7.35 -24.52 24.22
CA SER A 359 -8.16 -25.22 23.23
C SER A 359 -7.40 -26.40 22.66
N GLN A 360 -8.03 -27.57 22.71
CA GLN A 360 -7.48 -28.78 22.14
C GLN A 360 -7.85 -28.88 20.66
N PRO A 361 -6.87 -29.18 19.78
CA PRO A 361 -7.16 -29.50 18.40
C PRO A 361 -8.16 -30.66 18.29
N ALA A 362 -9.04 -30.62 17.30
CA ALA A 362 -9.99 -31.70 17.06
C ALA A 362 -9.26 -33.01 16.73
N SER A 363 -9.87 -34.15 17.11
CA SER A 363 -9.39 -35.48 16.72
C SER A 363 -9.86 -35.78 15.28
N VAL A 364 -9.17 -35.20 14.31
CA VAL A 364 -9.41 -35.39 12.88
C VAL A 364 -8.16 -35.91 12.18
N ASP A 365 -8.34 -36.63 11.08
CA ASP A 365 -7.24 -37.13 10.26
C ASP A 365 -6.71 -36.02 9.32
N SER A 366 -5.81 -35.19 9.86
CA SER A 366 -5.11 -34.16 9.09
C SER A 366 -4.25 -34.73 7.96
N SER A 367 -3.80 -35.99 8.03
CA SER A 367 -2.96 -36.58 6.97
C SER A 367 -3.70 -36.81 5.66
N THR A 368 -5.03 -37.01 5.75
CA THR A 368 -5.92 -37.12 4.60
C THR A 368 -6.47 -35.75 4.17
N ALA A 369 -6.73 -34.85 5.13
CA ALA A 369 -7.33 -33.54 4.84
C ALA A 369 -6.33 -32.49 4.32
N VAL A 370 -5.07 -32.55 4.77
CA VAL A 370 -4.00 -31.64 4.36
C VAL A 370 -3.20 -32.27 3.24
N ARG A 371 -3.25 -31.68 2.05
CA ARG A 371 -2.42 -32.11 0.92
C ARG A 371 -1.17 -31.24 0.83
N LYS A 372 0.00 -31.86 1.00
CA LYS A 372 1.27 -31.28 0.55
C LYS A 372 1.31 -31.29 -0.99
N LEU A 373 1.64 -30.16 -1.61
CA LEU A 373 1.73 -30.05 -3.06
C LEU A 373 3.13 -30.44 -3.53
N ASP A 374 3.20 -31.42 -4.42
CA ASP A 374 4.43 -31.83 -5.09
C ASP A 374 4.54 -31.17 -6.47
N PHE A 375 5.77 -30.81 -6.84
CA PHE A 375 6.06 -30.19 -8.13
C PHE A 375 7.03 -31.04 -8.94
N LYS A 376 6.66 -31.31 -10.18
CA LYS A 376 7.53 -31.91 -11.18
C LYS A 376 8.46 -30.82 -11.71
N LEU A 377 9.74 -30.91 -11.38
CA LEU A 377 10.76 -29.95 -11.80
C LEU A 377 11.78 -30.63 -12.70
N ASN A 378 11.83 -30.22 -13.97
CA ASN A 378 12.92 -30.56 -14.88
C ASN A 378 14.17 -29.71 -14.56
N ASP A 379 15.30 -29.98 -15.22
CA ASP A 379 16.55 -29.29 -14.90
C ASP A 379 16.54 -27.80 -15.27
N ALA A 380 15.76 -27.41 -16.28
CA ALA A 380 15.56 -26.01 -16.64
C ALA A 380 14.83 -25.24 -15.52
N LEU A 381 13.78 -25.83 -14.94
CA LEU A 381 13.05 -25.25 -13.80
C LEU A 381 13.92 -25.14 -12.56
N LYS A 382 14.72 -26.17 -12.24
CA LYS A 382 15.68 -26.13 -11.12
C LYS A 382 16.71 -25.01 -11.30
N ALA A 383 17.25 -24.86 -12.53
CA ALA A 383 18.16 -23.78 -12.87
C ALA A 383 17.47 -22.40 -12.78
N GLY A 384 16.21 -22.29 -13.24
CA GLY A 384 15.39 -21.10 -13.13
C GLY A 384 15.18 -20.67 -11.67
N ILE A 385 14.83 -21.61 -10.78
CA ILE A 385 14.68 -21.36 -9.33
C ILE A 385 16.01 -20.90 -8.72
N THR A 386 17.12 -21.55 -9.09
CA THR A 386 18.46 -21.17 -8.60
C THR A 386 18.82 -19.75 -9.01
N LYS A 387 18.53 -19.38 -10.27
CA LYS A 387 18.79 -18.03 -10.79
C LYS A 387 17.88 -16.99 -10.14
N ALA A 388 16.60 -17.31 -9.95
CA ALA A 388 15.64 -16.47 -9.24
C ALA A 388 16.10 -16.19 -7.80
N LYS A 389 16.63 -17.21 -7.11
CA LYS A 389 17.26 -17.03 -5.80
C LYS A 389 18.45 -16.08 -5.85
N GLN A 390 19.36 -16.25 -6.82
CA GLN A 390 20.52 -15.35 -6.96
C GLN A 390 20.10 -13.89 -7.21
N HIS A 391 19.13 -13.65 -8.09
CA HIS A 391 18.61 -12.31 -8.36
C HIS A 391 17.92 -11.71 -7.13
N PHE A 392 17.14 -12.50 -6.40
CA PHE A 392 16.48 -12.07 -5.18
C PHE A 392 17.50 -11.69 -4.10
N ASP A 393 18.46 -12.59 -3.82
CA ASP A 393 19.48 -12.39 -2.80
C ASP A 393 20.29 -11.12 -3.11
N ALA A 394 20.70 -10.91 -4.38
CA ALA A 394 21.40 -9.70 -4.81
C ALA A 394 20.57 -8.41 -4.65
N SER A 395 19.26 -8.48 -4.90
CA SER A 395 18.36 -7.32 -4.77
C SER A 395 18.12 -6.95 -3.30
N VAL A 396 17.99 -7.95 -2.43
CA VAL A 396 17.76 -7.77 -0.99
C VAL A 396 19.03 -7.34 -0.26
N GLU A 397 20.20 -7.82 -0.67
CA GLU A 397 21.49 -7.42 -0.08
C GLU A 397 21.74 -5.90 -0.21
N GLY A 398 21.26 -5.30 -1.30
CA GLY A 398 21.32 -3.84 -1.49
C GLY A 398 20.33 -3.04 -0.63
N LEU A 399 19.32 -3.66 -0.02
CA LEU A 399 18.26 -2.96 0.70
C LEU A 399 18.63 -2.76 2.17
N SER A 400 18.57 -1.52 2.64
CA SER A 400 18.61 -1.17 4.06
C SER A 400 17.24 -0.74 4.55
N LEU A 401 16.78 -1.30 5.67
CA LEU A 401 15.59 -0.86 6.40
C LEU A 401 15.99 -0.36 7.79
N ASN A 402 15.46 0.80 8.18
CA ASN A 402 15.74 1.41 9.46
C ASN A 402 14.48 2.06 10.00
N MET A 403 14.40 2.26 11.32
CA MET A 403 13.22 2.82 11.97
C MET A 403 13.59 3.79 13.10
N ILE A 404 12.75 4.80 13.31
CA ILE A 404 12.75 5.63 14.53
C ILE A 404 11.33 5.71 15.12
N GLN A 405 11.30 5.99 16.42
CA GLN A 405 10.13 6.47 17.13
C GLN A 405 10.51 7.77 17.84
N PHE A 406 9.74 8.83 17.59
CA PHE A 406 9.91 10.15 18.18
C PHE A 406 8.85 10.35 19.26
N HIS A 407 9.27 10.33 20.53
CA HIS A 407 8.39 10.30 21.71
C HIS A 407 8.19 11.68 22.39
N GLU A 408 8.68 12.76 21.78
CA GLU A 408 8.56 14.14 22.31
C GLU A 408 7.19 14.80 22.03
N GLY A 409 6.29 14.05 21.39
CA GLY A 409 4.90 14.39 21.11
C GLY A 409 4.42 13.91 19.73
N GLY A 410 3.11 14.00 19.51
CA GLY A 410 2.46 13.58 18.27
C GLY A 410 1.25 14.45 17.91
N LYS A 411 0.18 13.79 17.46
CA LYS A 411 -1.05 14.39 16.94
C LYS A 411 -1.69 15.38 17.91
N GLU A 412 -1.70 15.09 19.22
CA GLU A 412 -2.35 15.95 20.21
C GLU A 412 -1.67 17.32 20.29
N LEU A 413 -0.34 17.33 20.48
CA LEU A 413 0.45 18.55 20.55
C LEU A 413 0.34 19.37 19.26
N LEU A 414 0.47 18.70 18.10
CA LEU A 414 0.40 19.37 16.80
C LEU A 414 -0.98 20.00 16.55
N LYS A 415 -2.06 19.32 16.96
CA LYS A 415 -3.42 19.89 16.90
C LYS A 415 -3.60 21.08 17.85
N GLN A 416 -3.07 21.02 19.07
CA GLN A 416 -3.08 22.17 20.00
C GLN A 416 -2.37 23.39 19.40
N LYS A 417 -1.30 23.15 18.64
CA LYS A 417 -0.55 24.17 17.89
C LYS A 417 -1.18 24.56 16.55
N LYS A 418 -2.37 24.04 16.23
CA LYS A 418 -3.15 24.32 15.01
C LYS A 418 -2.40 24.03 13.71
N VAL A 419 -1.52 23.03 13.72
CA VAL A 419 -0.80 22.55 12.54
C VAL A 419 -1.23 21.12 12.20
N SER A 420 -1.28 20.80 10.91
CA SER A 420 -1.62 19.45 10.43
C SER A 420 -0.50 18.49 10.84
N PRO A 421 -0.79 17.41 11.58
CA PRO A 421 0.22 16.42 11.96
C PRO A 421 0.92 15.79 10.75
N ASP A 422 0.15 15.53 9.70
CA ASP A 422 0.65 14.98 8.45
C ASP A 422 1.60 15.95 7.72
N ALA A 423 1.24 17.24 7.66
CA ALA A 423 2.08 18.26 7.04
C ALA A 423 3.40 18.46 7.79
N VAL A 424 3.40 18.28 9.12
CA VAL A 424 4.61 18.37 9.93
C VAL A 424 5.55 17.18 9.68
N ALA A 425 5.01 15.97 9.55
CA ALA A 425 5.82 14.81 9.16
C ALA A 425 6.45 15.02 7.78
N GLN A 426 5.67 15.48 6.81
CA GLN A 426 6.17 15.78 5.46
C GLN A 426 7.23 16.89 5.46
N LEU A 427 7.02 17.96 6.23
CA LEU A 427 8.03 19.03 6.41
C LEU A 427 9.32 18.47 7.01
N ALA A 428 9.24 17.59 8.01
CA ALA A 428 10.41 16.96 8.61
C ALA A 428 11.21 16.13 7.59
N PHE A 429 10.55 15.46 6.64
CA PHE A 429 11.24 14.74 5.56
C PHE A 429 11.96 15.70 4.59
N GLN A 430 11.33 16.82 4.24
CA GLN A 430 11.97 17.84 3.39
C GLN A 430 13.19 18.47 4.10
N MET A 431 13.06 18.79 5.39
CA MET A 431 14.14 19.32 6.21
C MET A 431 15.29 18.32 6.36
N ALA A 432 14.96 17.06 6.62
CA ALA A 432 15.95 15.99 6.76
C ALA A 432 16.74 15.79 5.48
N PHE A 433 16.07 15.80 4.33
CA PHE A 433 16.74 15.61 3.04
C PHE A 433 17.63 16.80 2.70
N LEU A 434 17.17 18.03 2.99
CA LEU A 434 17.99 19.23 2.85
C LEU A 434 19.22 19.17 3.76
N ARG A 435 19.07 18.71 5.01
CA ARG A 435 20.18 18.58 5.95
C ARG A 435 21.23 17.57 5.48
N GLN A 436 20.78 16.42 4.96
CA GLN A 436 21.67 15.34 4.55
C GLN A 436 22.31 15.57 3.16
N TYR A 437 21.54 16.06 2.19
CA TYR A 437 21.97 16.13 0.78
C TYR A 437 21.98 17.55 0.19
N ASN A 438 21.62 18.56 0.97
CA ASN A 438 21.63 19.97 0.57
C ASN A 438 20.80 20.28 -0.69
N GLN A 439 19.71 19.53 -0.90
CA GLN A 439 18.85 19.61 -2.09
C GLN A 439 17.36 19.57 -1.74
N THR A 440 16.52 20.00 -2.68
CA THR A 440 15.07 19.73 -2.70
C THR A 440 14.77 18.82 -3.88
N VAL A 441 14.00 17.76 -3.65
CA VAL A 441 13.81 16.67 -4.63
C VAL A 441 12.33 16.34 -4.82
N ALA A 442 12.02 15.66 -5.92
CA ALA A 442 10.67 15.19 -6.20
C ALA A 442 10.20 14.28 -5.05
N THR A 443 9.05 14.66 -4.48
CA THR A 443 8.42 13.98 -3.35
C THR A 443 7.02 13.55 -3.74
N TYR A 444 6.66 12.32 -3.38
CA TYR A 444 5.36 11.71 -3.61
C TYR A 444 4.70 11.38 -2.26
N GLU A 445 3.42 11.69 -2.14
CA GLU A 445 2.55 11.18 -1.09
C GLU A 445 1.24 10.68 -1.70
N SER A 446 0.79 9.50 -1.28
CA SER A 446 -0.44 8.88 -1.78
C SER A 446 -1.69 9.49 -1.12
N CYS A 447 -2.71 9.83 -1.91
CA CYS A 447 -4.01 10.25 -1.41
C CYS A 447 -5.13 9.43 -2.07
N SER A 448 -6.08 8.92 -1.30
CA SER A 448 -7.20 8.16 -1.85
C SER A 448 -8.22 9.07 -2.55
N THR A 449 -8.71 8.63 -3.71
CA THR A 449 -9.87 9.20 -4.40
C THR A 449 -11.08 8.26 -4.36
N ALA A 450 -11.08 7.28 -3.44
CA ALA A 450 -12.13 6.27 -3.34
C ALA A 450 -13.52 6.83 -3.01
N ALA A 451 -13.65 8.11 -2.63
CA ALA A 451 -14.96 8.77 -2.50
C ALA A 451 -15.74 8.87 -3.83
N PHE A 452 -15.07 8.57 -4.96
CA PHE A 452 -15.65 8.55 -6.29
C PHE A 452 -15.75 7.13 -6.85
N LYS A 453 -16.69 6.94 -7.79
CA LYS A 453 -16.91 5.67 -8.51
C LYS A 453 -15.64 5.22 -9.22
N HIS A 454 -15.16 4.02 -8.90
CA HIS A 454 -13.87 3.47 -9.34
C HIS A 454 -12.71 4.47 -9.13
N GLY A 455 -12.78 5.24 -8.04
CA GLY A 455 -11.68 6.04 -7.57
C GLY A 455 -10.44 5.18 -7.30
N ARG A 456 -9.26 5.77 -7.49
CA ARG A 456 -7.97 5.14 -7.25
C ARG A 456 -7.20 5.99 -6.23
N THR A 457 -5.98 6.38 -6.56
CA THR A 457 -5.19 7.36 -5.81
C THR A 457 -4.91 8.60 -6.66
N GLU A 458 -4.65 9.71 -6.00
CA GLU A 458 -4.01 10.92 -6.54
C GLU A 458 -2.72 11.19 -5.76
N THR A 459 -1.81 11.97 -6.33
CA THR A 459 -0.55 12.38 -5.72
C THR A 459 -0.70 13.73 -5.02
N ILE A 460 -0.36 13.76 -3.74
CA ILE A 460 0.01 15.01 -3.06
C ILE A 460 1.50 15.25 -3.34
N ARG A 461 1.87 16.52 -3.57
CA ARG A 461 3.25 16.98 -3.78
C ARG A 461 3.73 17.82 -2.59
N PRO A 462 4.32 17.20 -1.55
CA PRO A 462 4.66 17.89 -0.30
C PRO A 462 5.89 18.82 -0.44
N ALA A 463 6.76 18.54 -1.42
CA ALA A 463 7.81 19.46 -1.82
C ALA A 463 7.19 20.69 -2.47
N SER A 464 7.18 21.80 -1.75
CA SER A 464 6.53 23.05 -2.12
C SER A 464 7.46 24.23 -1.88
N VAL A 465 7.13 25.39 -2.44
CA VAL A 465 7.85 26.63 -2.13
C VAL A 465 7.84 26.96 -0.63
N HIS A 466 6.79 26.55 0.09
CA HIS A 466 6.67 26.77 1.54
C HIS A 466 7.57 25.83 2.32
N THR A 467 7.56 24.53 2.01
CA THR A 467 8.42 23.55 2.69
C THR A 467 9.89 23.77 2.37
N LYS A 468 10.24 24.19 1.15
CA LYS A 468 11.60 24.61 0.79
C LYS A 468 12.06 25.81 1.61
N LYS A 469 11.28 26.90 1.63
CA LYS A 469 11.59 28.11 2.42
C LYS A 469 11.73 27.80 3.92
N CYS A 470 10.80 27.03 4.47
CA CYS A 470 10.85 26.63 5.88
C CYS A 470 12.09 25.77 6.16
N SER A 471 12.39 24.81 5.29
CA SER A 471 13.58 23.96 5.46
C SER A 471 14.88 24.77 5.42
N GLU A 472 15.01 25.71 4.49
CA GLU A 472 16.18 26.60 4.40
C GLU A 472 16.32 27.47 5.66
N ALA A 473 15.22 28.02 6.18
CA ALA A 473 15.20 28.81 7.41
C ALA A 473 15.69 28.02 8.63
N PHE A 474 15.28 26.75 8.77
CA PHE A 474 15.71 25.89 9.88
C PHE A 474 17.14 25.36 9.71
N VAL A 475 17.52 24.94 8.50
CA VAL A 475 18.74 24.17 8.26
C VAL A 475 19.93 25.07 7.94
N ARG A 476 19.74 26.13 7.14
CA ARG A 476 20.83 26.98 6.66
C ARG A 476 20.92 28.30 7.42
N GLU A 477 19.78 28.83 7.88
CA GLU A 477 19.70 30.18 8.42
C GLU A 477 19.04 30.28 9.82
N PRO A 478 19.24 29.32 10.75
CA PRO A 478 18.48 29.29 12.00
C PRO A 478 18.68 30.53 12.88
N SER A 479 19.82 31.23 12.77
CA SER A 479 20.11 32.45 13.52
C SER A 479 19.52 33.72 12.92
N LYS A 480 18.99 33.67 11.68
CA LYS A 480 18.41 34.83 10.99
C LYS A 480 16.91 34.99 11.24
N HIS A 481 16.29 34.02 11.89
CA HIS A 481 14.84 33.98 12.11
C HIS A 481 14.49 33.98 13.58
N SER A 482 13.44 34.71 13.95
CA SER A 482 12.84 34.57 15.28
C SER A 482 12.06 33.25 15.39
N THR A 483 11.79 32.82 16.63
CA THR A 483 10.95 31.64 16.87
C THR A 483 9.57 31.83 16.28
N GLU A 484 9.00 33.03 16.38
CA GLU A 484 7.69 33.40 15.85
C GLU A 484 7.65 33.31 14.32
N GLU A 485 8.69 33.81 13.63
CA GLU A 485 8.81 33.69 12.18
C GLU A 485 8.87 32.22 11.72
N LEU A 486 9.62 31.38 12.44
CA LEU A 486 9.69 29.94 12.16
C LEU A 486 8.35 29.24 12.39
N GLN A 487 7.62 29.59 13.45
CA GLN A 487 6.25 29.09 13.69
C GLN A 487 5.30 29.47 12.56
N GLU A 488 5.37 30.70 12.06
CA GLU A 488 4.58 31.14 10.92
C GLU A 488 4.90 30.35 9.66
N LEU A 489 6.19 30.08 9.38
CA LEU A 489 6.59 29.24 8.25
C LEU A 489 6.04 27.81 8.35
N ILE A 490 6.05 27.20 9.55
CA ILE A 490 5.41 25.89 9.79
C ILE A 490 3.90 25.95 9.50
N VAL A 491 3.22 27.01 9.97
CA VAL A 491 1.79 27.21 9.73
C VAL A 491 1.48 27.36 8.23
N GLN A 492 2.33 28.05 7.47
CA GLN A 492 2.16 28.16 6.01
C GLN A 492 2.35 26.81 5.30
N CYS A 493 3.33 26.01 5.72
CA CYS A 493 3.50 24.64 5.22
C CYS A 493 2.24 23.80 5.49
N SER A 494 1.74 23.85 6.73
CA SER A 494 0.51 23.15 7.13
C SER A 494 -0.72 23.58 6.31
N LYS A 495 -0.90 24.89 6.10
CA LYS A 495 -2.02 25.42 5.30
C LYS A 495 -1.95 24.97 3.84
N TYR A 496 -0.78 25.09 3.21
CA TYR A 496 -0.61 24.71 1.81
C TYR A 496 -0.76 23.20 1.61
N HIS A 497 -0.15 22.39 2.47
CA HIS A 497 -0.29 20.94 2.45
C HIS A 497 -1.75 20.53 2.62
N GLY A 498 -2.45 21.09 3.61
CA GLY A 498 -3.87 20.84 3.84
C GLY A 498 -4.76 21.25 2.66
N ARG A 499 -4.37 22.25 1.85
CA ARG A 499 -5.03 22.54 0.57
C ARG A 499 -4.77 21.42 -0.44
N LEU A 500 -3.52 21.01 -0.64
CA LEU A 500 -3.16 19.95 -1.59
C LEU A 500 -3.84 18.63 -1.25
N THR A 501 -3.89 18.25 0.03
CA THR A 501 -4.60 17.04 0.49
C THR A 501 -6.08 17.07 0.12
N LYS A 502 -6.76 18.21 0.32
CA LYS A 502 -8.17 18.37 -0.06
C LYS A 502 -8.36 18.33 -1.56
N GLU A 503 -7.50 19.00 -2.32
CA GLU A 503 -7.55 18.96 -3.78
C GLU A 503 -7.32 17.54 -4.31
N ALA A 504 -6.29 16.83 -3.84
CA ALA A 504 -5.98 15.47 -4.24
C ALA A 504 -7.15 14.50 -3.94
N ALA A 505 -7.71 14.57 -2.72
CA ALA A 505 -8.87 13.75 -2.33
C ALA A 505 -10.11 14.01 -3.20
N MET A 506 -10.25 15.22 -3.75
CA MET A 506 -11.31 15.63 -4.68
C MET A 506 -10.98 15.34 -6.15
N GLY A 507 -9.90 14.60 -6.43
CA GLY A 507 -9.44 14.30 -7.80
C GLY A 507 -8.95 15.54 -8.55
N GLN A 508 -8.48 16.57 -7.83
CA GLN A 508 -8.00 17.84 -8.37
C GLN A 508 -6.47 17.96 -8.36
N GLY A 509 -5.75 16.87 -8.05
CA GLY A 509 -4.32 16.81 -8.34
C GLY A 509 -4.07 16.84 -9.85
N PHE A 510 -2.80 16.98 -10.23
CA PHE A 510 -2.42 17.09 -11.65
C PHE A 510 -1.80 15.81 -12.19
N ASP A 511 -1.18 14.97 -11.34
CA ASP A 511 -0.40 13.81 -11.75
C ASP A 511 -1.25 12.80 -12.52
N ARG A 512 -2.43 12.41 -12.00
CA ARG A 512 -3.31 11.46 -12.69
C ARG A 512 -3.88 12.02 -13.99
N HIS A 513 -4.21 13.31 -14.04
CA HIS A 513 -4.72 13.92 -15.26
C HIS A 513 -3.64 13.92 -16.36
N LEU A 514 -2.42 14.39 -16.05
CA LEU A 514 -1.31 14.38 -17.02
C LEU A 514 -0.94 12.96 -17.47
N PHE A 515 -0.97 11.98 -16.55
CA PHE A 515 -0.78 10.57 -16.90
C PHE A 515 -1.88 10.04 -17.82
N GLY A 516 -3.15 10.36 -17.55
CA GLY A 516 -4.29 9.97 -18.39
C GLY A 516 -4.17 10.53 -19.81
N LEU A 517 -3.76 11.79 -19.96
CA LEU A 517 -3.51 12.41 -21.27
C LEU A 517 -2.34 11.75 -22.00
N ARG A 518 -1.24 11.45 -21.30
CA ARG A 518 -0.08 10.73 -21.86
C ARG A 518 -0.48 9.33 -22.34
N TYR A 519 -1.20 8.59 -21.50
CA TYR A 519 -1.70 7.25 -21.83
C TYR A 519 -2.61 7.31 -23.07
N LEU A 520 -3.52 8.28 -23.13
CA LEU A 520 -4.41 8.47 -24.27
C LEU A 520 -3.63 8.73 -25.58
N ALA A 521 -2.64 9.62 -25.54
CA ALA A 521 -1.78 9.90 -26.70
C ALA A 521 -1.10 8.62 -27.21
N LEU A 522 -0.45 7.86 -26.30
CA LEU A 522 0.23 6.62 -26.64
C LEU A 522 -0.72 5.54 -27.16
N SER A 523 -1.92 5.42 -26.57
CA SER A 523 -2.94 4.45 -27.01
C SER A 523 -3.45 4.71 -28.43
N LYS A 524 -3.32 5.95 -28.92
CA LYS A 524 -3.69 6.38 -30.27
C LYS A 524 -2.52 6.39 -31.26
N GLY A 525 -1.33 5.96 -30.83
CA GLY A 525 -0.12 6.02 -31.66
C GLY A 525 0.36 7.44 -31.93
N ILE A 526 -0.06 8.42 -31.14
CA ILE A 526 0.43 9.81 -31.24
C ILE A 526 1.85 9.86 -30.66
N ALA A 527 2.77 10.48 -31.39
CA ALA A 527 4.13 10.71 -30.91
C ALA A 527 4.09 11.47 -29.58
N LEU A 528 4.95 11.08 -28.64
CA LEU A 528 4.93 11.64 -27.28
C LEU A 528 5.12 13.18 -27.34
N PRO A 529 4.15 13.99 -26.86
CA PRO A 529 4.27 15.45 -26.90
C PRO A 529 5.53 15.96 -26.19
N GLU A 530 6.13 17.06 -26.69
CA GLU A 530 7.38 17.64 -26.15
C GLU A 530 7.31 17.93 -24.64
N PHE A 531 6.13 18.31 -24.14
CA PHE A 531 5.86 18.46 -22.70
C PHE A 531 6.28 17.26 -21.86
N TYR A 532 6.04 16.03 -22.34
CA TYR A 532 6.42 14.81 -21.62
C TYR A 532 7.86 14.37 -21.88
N GLN A 533 8.52 14.96 -22.89
CA GLN A 533 9.94 14.77 -23.17
C GLN A 533 10.83 15.71 -22.34
N ASP A 534 10.23 16.71 -21.70
CA ASP A 534 10.94 17.64 -20.83
C ASP A 534 11.60 16.90 -19.65
N GLN A 535 12.87 17.25 -19.37
CA GLN A 535 13.61 16.70 -18.25
C GLN A 535 12.95 17.05 -16.90
N ALA A 536 12.24 18.18 -16.82
CA ALA A 536 11.51 18.54 -15.61
C ALA A 536 10.34 17.58 -15.34
N TYR A 537 9.61 17.13 -16.37
CA TYR A 537 8.55 16.13 -16.23
C TYR A 537 9.14 14.80 -15.74
N ALA A 538 10.22 14.33 -16.38
CA ALA A 538 10.94 13.12 -15.96
C ALA A 538 11.44 13.22 -14.50
N ARG A 539 12.05 14.35 -14.10
CA ARG A 539 12.54 14.60 -12.74
C ARG A 539 11.41 14.59 -11.71
N LEU A 540 10.25 15.17 -12.02
CA LEU A 540 9.10 15.22 -11.12
C LEU A 540 8.48 13.83 -10.88
N ASN A 541 8.53 12.94 -11.88
CA ASN A 541 8.05 11.56 -11.77
C ASN A 541 9.12 10.58 -11.24
N TYR A 542 10.36 11.03 -11.10
CA TYR A 542 11.45 10.30 -10.45
C TYR A 542 11.44 10.58 -8.94
N ASN A 543 10.55 9.91 -8.21
CA ASN A 543 10.23 10.23 -6.82
C ASN A 543 11.31 9.74 -5.84
N ILE A 544 12.31 10.58 -5.56
CA ILE A 544 13.39 10.29 -4.60
C ILE A 544 12.83 10.10 -3.18
N ILE A 545 11.84 10.88 -2.77
CA ILE A 545 11.15 10.66 -1.49
C ILE A 545 9.74 10.16 -1.78
N SER A 546 9.52 8.86 -1.64
CA SER A 546 8.19 8.27 -1.76
C SER A 546 7.65 8.00 -0.36
N THR A 547 6.47 8.53 -0.06
CA THR A 547 5.89 8.48 1.28
C THR A 547 4.48 7.90 1.27
N SER A 548 4.15 7.18 2.33
CA SER A 548 2.78 6.69 2.56
C SER A 548 2.51 6.60 4.06
N THR A 549 1.29 6.97 4.45
CA THR A 549 0.83 6.85 5.84
C THR A 549 -0.38 5.94 5.94
N LEU A 550 -0.38 5.10 6.97
CA LEU A 550 -1.48 4.20 7.33
C LEU A 550 -1.58 4.18 8.85
N VAL A 551 -2.46 5.03 9.39
CA VAL A 551 -2.71 5.12 10.84
C VAL A 551 -3.91 4.25 11.18
N SER A 552 -3.70 3.20 11.98
CA SER A 552 -4.75 2.34 12.49
C SER A 552 -4.32 1.73 13.83
N PRO A 553 -5.24 1.53 14.79
CA PRO A 553 -4.95 0.81 16.03
C PRO A 553 -4.55 -0.66 15.81
N ALA A 554 -4.86 -1.23 14.64
CA ALA A 554 -4.46 -2.59 14.29
C ALA A 554 -3.03 -2.69 13.74
N VAL A 555 -2.46 -1.56 13.28
CA VAL A 555 -1.18 -1.55 12.55
C VAL A 555 -0.05 -1.12 13.47
N GLN A 556 0.95 -1.98 13.64
CA GLN A 556 2.15 -1.67 14.42
C GLN A 556 3.20 -0.93 13.58
N LEU A 557 3.41 -1.39 12.34
CA LEU A 557 4.39 -0.87 11.41
C LEU A 557 3.93 -1.12 9.98
N GLY A 558 4.34 -0.28 9.04
CA GLY A 558 4.22 -0.54 7.61
C GLY A 558 5.50 -0.17 6.89
N GLY A 559 5.65 -0.64 5.65
CA GLY A 559 6.82 -0.32 4.85
C GLY A 559 6.74 -0.84 3.42
N PHE A 560 7.59 -0.28 2.57
CA PHE A 560 7.73 -0.59 1.15
C PHE A 560 9.15 -0.23 0.71
N GLY A 561 9.63 -0.78 -0.41
CA GLY A 561 10.95 -0.44 -0.96
C GLY A 561 10.97 0.94 -1.63
N PRO A 562 12.14 1.54 -1.88
CA PRO A 562 12.24 2.75 -2.68
C PRO A 562 11.71 2.51 -4.10
N VAL A 563 11.02 3.50 -4.67
CA VAL A 563 10.45 3.39 -6.03
C VAL A 563 11.43 3.79 -7.14
N VAL A 564 12.62 4.25 -6.76
CA VAL A 564 13.74 4.57 -7.67
C VAL A 564 15.07 4.15 -7.00
N PRO A 565 16.11 3.81 -7.77
CA PRO A 565 17.38 3.29 -7.23
C PRO A 565 18.07 4.18 -6.20
N ASP A 566 17.99 5.51 -6.31
CA ASP A 566 18.54 6.47 -5.35
C ASP A 566 17.46 7.16 -4.52
N GLY A 567 16.36 6.46 -4.25
CA GLY A 567 15.25 6.96 -3.46
C GLY A 567 15.21 6.44 -2.02
N PHE A 568 14.19 6.91 -1.31
CA PHE A 568 13.72 6.41 -0.03
C PHE A 568 12.25 5.98 -0.15
N GLY A 569 11.91 4.84 0.45
CA GLY A 569 10.53 4.50 0.78
C GLY A 569 10.27 4.84 2.25
N VAL A 570 9.34 5.74 2.52
CA VAL A 570 9.06 6.26 3.88
C VAL A 570 7.64 5.89 4.30
N GLY A 571 7.51 4.82 5.08
CA GLY A 571 6.28 4.49 5.79
C GLY A 571 6.23 5.24 7.12
N TYR A 572 5.21 6.06 7.37
CA TYR A 572 5.13 6.85 8.61
C TYR A 572 3.74 6.84 9.25
N GLN A 573 3.72 7.06 10.56
CA GLN A 573 2.51 7.15 11.37
C GLN A 573 2.64 8.27 12.39
N VAL A 574 1.58 9.05 12.55
CA VAL A 574 1.49 10.08 13.58
C VAL A 574 0.43 9.67 14.60
N HIS A 575 0.91 9.08 15.69
CA HIS A 575 0.11 8.69 16.85
C HIS A 575 -0.17 9.90 17.75
N ASP A 576 -0.95 9.71 18.80
CA ASP A 576 -1.40 10.84 19.64
C ASP A 576 -0.23 11.53 20.36
N ASP A 577 0.71 10.73 20.87
CA ASP A 577 1.85 11.12 21.70
C ASP A 577 3.23 10.86 21.06
N TRP A 578 3.31 10.14 19.93
CA TRP A 578 4.57 9.87 19.23
C TRP A 578 4.45 9.81 17.69
N ILE A 579 5.58 9.86 17.00
CA ILE A 579 5.68 9.73 15.53
C ILE A 579 6.62 8.58 15.17
N GLY A 580 6.17 7.67 14.31
CA GLY A 580 6.96 6.54 13.82
C GLY A 580 7.34 6.69 12.35
N CYS A 581 8.57 6.35 11.99
CA CYS A 581 9.02 6.30 10.59
C CYS A 581 9.81 5.01 10.34
N ASN A 582 9.43 4.29 9.29
CA ASN A 582 10.15 3.16 8.70
C ASN A 582 10.69 3.59 7.34
N VAL A 583 12.02 3.59 7.18
CA VAL A 583 12.69 4.08 5.98
C VAL A 583 13.45 2.94 5.33
N SER A 584 13.17 2.73 4.04
CA SER A 584 13.93 1.87 3.14
C SER A 584 14.86 2.70 2.26
N SER A 585 16.04 2.17 1.95
CA SER A 585 17.00 2.77 1.01
C SER A 585 17.86 1.73 0.32
N TYR A 586 18.28 2.01 -0.91
CA TYR A 586 19.34 1.27 -1.63
C TYR A 586 20.72 1.92 -1.40
N PRO A 587 21.84 1.29 -1.80
CA PRO A 587 23.18 1.69 -1.35
C PRO A 587 23.62 3.10 -1.74
N THR A 588 23.01 3.70 -2.76
CA THR A 588 23.26 5.10 -3.16
C THR A 588 22.67 6.14 -2.18
N ARG A 589 21.93 5.69 -1.16
CA ARG A 589 21.35 6.51 -0.10
C ARG A 589 21.59 5.89 1.27
N ASN A 590 21.74 6.74 2.28
CA ASN A 590 21.91 6.31 3.67
C ASN A 590 20.63 6.55 4.48
N GLY A 591 19.77 5.52 4.58
CA GLY A 591 18.50 5.58 5.33
C GLY A 591 18.67 5.78 6.83
N LYS A 592 19.76 5.29 7.42
CA LYS A 592 20.05 5.46 8.85
C LYS A 592 20.34 6.92 9.20
N GLU A 593 21.22 7.56 8.43
CA GLU A 593 21.51 8.98 8.59
C GLU A 593 20.30 9.86 8.22
N PHE A 594 19.52 9.46 7.22
CA PHE A 594 18.27 10.16 6.88
C PHE A 594 17.31 10.18 8.07
N LEU A 595 17.14 9.06 8.75
CA LEU A 595 16.33 8.97 9.98
C LEU A 595 16.87 9.82 11.13
N GLN A 596 18.19 9.89 11.32
CA GLN A 596 18.79 10.80 12.30
C GLN A 596 18.45 12.26 11.96
N CYS A 597 18.48 12.61 10.67
CA CYS A 597 18.08 13.92 10.20
C CYS A 597 16.57 14.17 10.36
N ILE A 598 15.72 13.16 10.18
CA ILE A 598 14.27 13.24 10.45
C ILE A 598 14.04 13.50 11.94
N TYR A 599 14.65 12.70 12.81
CA TYR A 599 14.52 12.86 14.26
C TYR A 599 14.90 14.28 14.69
N LYS A 600 16.05 14.76 14.22
CA LYS A 600 16.52 16.11 14.54
C LYS A 600 15.62 17.20 13.94
N SER A 601 15.08 17.00 12.75
CA SER A 601 14.11 17.92 12.16
C SER A 601 12.81 17.99 12.96
N LEU A 602 12.30 16.85 13.45
CA LEU A 602 11.15 16.79 14.35
C LEU A 602 11.45 17.50 15.67
N GLU A 603 12.61 17.23 16.28
CA GLU A 603 13.06 17.91 17.51
C GLU A 603 13.08 19.43 17.34
N ASP A 604 13.70 19.92 16.25
CA ASP A 604 13.78 21.36 15.96
C ASP A 604 12.38 21.97 15.73
N ILE A 605 11.50 21.29 14.98
CA ILE A 605 10.10 21.74 14.78
C ILE A 605 9.36 21.80 16.11
N PHE A 606 9.43 20.76 16.94
CA PHE A 606 8.72 20.69 18.21
C PHE A 606 9.24 21.73 19.21
N ASN A 607 10.54 21.97 19.25
CA ASN A 607 11.14 23.03 20.05
C ASN A 607 10.59 24.41 19.66
N VAL A 608 10.57 24.72 18.36
CA VAL A 608 10.00 25.98 17.86
C VAL A 608 8.52 26.10 18.19
N LEU A 609 7.72 25.05 18.00
CA LEU A 609 6.30 25.05 18.36
C LEU A 609 6.07 25.21 19.87
N LYS A 610 7.00 24.75 20.71
CA LYS A 610 7.01 24.96 22.17
C LYS A 610 7.54 26.35 22.58
N GLY A 611 7.92 27.20 21.64
CA GLY A 611 8.42 28.57 21.89
C GLY A 611 9.91 28.66 22.17
N LYS A 612 10.67 27.58 21.93
CA LYS A 612 12.12 27.54 22.12
C LYS A 612 12.87 27.81 20.80
N LYS A 613 14.16 28.15 20.90
CA LYS A 613 15.04 28.33 19.72
C LYS A 613 15.41 26.98 19.09
N VAL A 614 15.77 26.99 17.81
CA VAL A 614 16.31 25.80 17.12
C VAL A 614 17.58 25.32 17.85
N GLY A 615 17.71 24.01 18.08
CA GLY A 615 18.87 23.43 18.77
C GLY A 615 18.92 23.58 20.30
N SER A 616 17.82 24.00 20.94
CA SER A 616 17.71 24.12 22.41
C SER A 616 17.16 22.89 23.13
#